data_AF-A0A0L0C3T6-F1
#
_entry.id   AF-A0A0L0C3T6-F1
#
_cell.length_a   1.000
_cell.length_b   1.000
_cell.length_c   1.000
_cell.angle_alpha   90.00
_cell.angle_beta   90.00
_cell.angle_gamma   90.00
#
_symmetry.space_group_name_H-M   'P 1'
#
loop_
_entity.id
_entity.type
_entity.pdbx_description
1 polymer ?
#
loop_
_entity_poly.entity_id
_entity_poly.type
_entity_poly.pdbx_seq_one_letter_code
_entity_poly.pdbx_strand_id
1 'polypeptide(L)'
;MDISTSHSIDQDILIYENQNRLGIKENIIDYWSKLKNALSEVAFVVLAIPCTQVSFERLYSAIEYIQSNQLNKPSSINLENILLVRENGNFTYD
;
A
#
# COMPACT_ATOMS: atom_id res chain seq x y z
N MET A 1 3.42 -24.31 25.29
CA MET A 1 4.76 -23.80 25.61
C MET A 1 5.36 -23.51 24.24
N ASP A 2 5.04 -22.32 23.72
CA ASP A 2 5.32 -21.96 22.33
C ASP A 2 6.81 -21.67 22.22
N ILE A 3 7.52 -22.59 21.57
CA ILE A 3 8.93 -22.40 21.24
C ILE A 3 8.93 -21.42 20.07
N SER A 4 8.93 -20.12 20.38
CA SER A 4 9.27 -19.08 19.43
C SER A 4 10.74 -19.25 19.06
N THR A 5 11.04 -20.16 18.13
CA THR A 5 12.36 -20.25 17.50
C THR A 5 12.55 -18.95 16.71
N SER A 6 13.21 -17.97 17.31
CA SER A 6 13.66 -16.77 16.61
C SER A 6 14.68 -17.18 15.57
N HIS A 7 14.22 -17.48 14.35
CA HIS A 7 15.10 -17.68 13.21
C HIS A 7 15.78 -16.35 12.91
N SER A 8 17.07 -16.39 12.58
CA SER A 8 17.74 -15.22 12.03
C SER A 8 17.07 -14.86 10.71
N ILE A 9 16.99 -13.56 10.37
CA ILE A 9 16.44 -13.10 9.08
C ILE A 9 17.13 -13.81 7.91
N ASP A 10 18.44 -14.07 8.00
CA ASP A 10 19.18 -14.80 6.97
C ASP A 10 18.66 -16.24 6.77
N GLN A 11 18.23 -16.90 7.85
CA GLN A 11 17.64 -18.24 7.77
C GLN A 11 16.25 -18.18 7.14
N ASP A 12 15.44 -17.18 7.47
CA ASP A 12 14.13 -16.97 6.85
C ASP A 12 14.26 -16.70 5.34
N ILE A 13 15.27 -15.93 4.93
CA ILE A 13 15.58 -15.68 3.51
C ILE A 13 15.96 -16.99 2.81
N LEU A 14 16.87 -17.77 3.38
CA LEU A 14 17.28 -19.05 2.81
C LEU A 14 16.10 -20.03 2.68
N ILE A 15 15.20 -20.06 3.67
CA ILE A 15 13.99 -20.88 3.61
C ILE A 15 13.07 -20.40 2.49
N TYR A 16 12.89 -19.07 2.36
CA TYR A 16 12.07 -18.45 1.33
C TYR A 16 12.62 -18.69 -0.09
N GLU A 17 13.92 -18.58 -0.30
CA GLU A 17 14.58 -18.84 -1.59
C GLU A 17 14.33 -20.26 -2.12
N ASN A 18 14.17 -21.22 -1.21
CA ASN A 18 13.90 -22.61 -1.53
C ASN A 18 12.40 -22.94 -1.64
N GLN A 19 11.49 -21.97 -1.46
CA GLN A 19 10.06 -22.17 -1.65
C GLN A 19 9.70 -22.20 -3.15
N ASN A 20 8.64 -22.94 -3.47
CA ASN A 20 8.06 -22.88 -4.81
C ASN A 20 7.51 -21.48 -5.09
N ARG A 21 7.63 -21.04 -6.35
CA ARG A 21 7.06 -19.75 -6.77
C ARG A 21 5.55 -19.74 -6.54
N LEU A 22 5.08 -18.60 -6.05
CA LEU A 22 3.66 -18.35 -5.86
C LEU A 22 2.91 -18.49 -7.20
N GLY A 23 1.78 -19.17 -7.18
CA GLY A 23 0.93 -19.34 -8.35
C GLY A 23 0.30 -18.02 -8.80
N ILE A 24 0.01 -17.89 -10.09
CA ILE A 24 -0.45 -16.62 -10.69
C ILE A 24 -1.79 -16.09 -10.13
N LYS A 25 -2.59 -16.97 -9.54
CA LYS A 25 -3.91 -16.64 -8.97
C LYS A 25 -3.88 -16.41 -7.46
N GLU A 26 -2.74 -16.65 -6.83
CA GLU A 26 -2.62 -16.52 -5.38
C GLU A 26 -2.41 -15.06 -4.98
N ASN A 27 -2.99 -14.68 -3.84
CA ASN A 27 -2.84 -13.35 -3.29
C ASN A 27 -1.53 -13.27 -2.49
N ILE A 28 -0.64 -12.37 -2.91
CA ILE A 28 0.67 -12.16 -2.29
C ILE A 28 0.57 -11.62 -0.85
N ILE A 29 -0.44 -10.81 -0.54
CA ILE A 29 -0.69 -10.27 0.81
C ILE A 29 -1.13 -11.40 1.74
N ASP A 30 -2.00 -12.29 1.27
CA ASP A 30 -2.44 -13.46 2.03
C ASP A 30 -1.31 -14.48 2.24
N TYR A 31 -0.36 -14.55 1.31
CA TYR A 31 0.83 -15.37 1.45
C TYR A 31 1.71 -14.86 2.61
N TRP A 32 2.09 -13.59 2.59
CA TRP A 32 2.97 -13.01 3.62
C TRP A 32 2.30 -12.93 4.99
N SER A 33 0.98 -12.73 5.06
CA SER A 33 0.25 -12.65 6.34
C SER A 33 0.22 -13.97 7.12
N LYS A 34 0.43 -15.11 6.45
CA LYS A 34 0.50 -16.44 7.08
C LYS A 34 1.85 -16.72 7.75
N LEU A 35 2.93 -16.11 7.26
CA LEU A 35 4.30 -16.38 7.73
C LEU A 35 4.62 -15.72 9.08
N LYS A 36 4.03 -14.55 9.37
CA LYS A 36 4.10 -13.84 10.67
C LYS A 36 5.51 -13.80 11.29
N ASN A 37 6.53 -13.57 10.47
CA ASN A 37 7.93 -13.44 10.87
C ASN A 37 8.51 -12.09 10.44
N ALA A 38 9.74 -11.78 10.86
CA ALA A 38 10.39 -10.51 10.53
C ALA A 38 10.53 -10.29 9.02
N LEU A 39 10.74 -11.36 8.25
CA LEU A 39 10.78 -11.28 6.78
C LEU A 39 9.44 -10.84 6.19
N SER A 40 8.31 -11.31 6.74
CA SER A 40 6.98 -10.89 6.30
C SER A 40 6.71 -9.40 6.56
N GLU A 41 7.22 -8.85 7.66
CA GLU A 41 7.10 -7.41 7.95
C GLU A 41 7.87 -6.58 6.92
N VAL A 42 9.09 -6.99 6.57
CA VAL A 42 9.90 -6.34 5.52
C VAL A 42 9.20 -6.46 4.16
N ALA A 43 8.65 -7.62 3.84
CA ALA A 43 7.94 -7.84 2.58
C ALA A 43 6.72 -6.91 2.46
N PHE A 44 5.95 -6.70 3.53
CA PHE A 44 4.84 -5.75 3.51
C PHE A 44 5.29 -4.31 3.26
N VAL A 45 6.41 -3.87 3.85
CA VAL A 45 6.96 -2.55 3.58
C VAL A 45 7.33 -2.40 2.10
N VAL A 46 8.00 -3.39 1.52
CA VAL A 46 8.38 -3.36 0.09
C VAL A 46 7.16 -3.37 -0.82
N LEU A 47 6.15 -4.20 -0.52
CA LEU A 47 4.93 -4.32 -1.33
C LEU A 47 4.00 -3.11 -1.20
N ALA A 48 4.10 -2.35 -0.11
CA ALA A 48 3.37 -1.09 0.05
C ALA A 48 3.90 0.02 -0.88
N ILE A 49 5.11 -0.13 -1.42
CA ILE A 49 5.69 0.87 -2.33
C ILE A 49 5.00 0.74 -3.69
N PRO A 50 4.29 1.78 -4.15
CA PRO A 50 3.66 1.76 -5.45
C PRO A 50 4.73 1.70 -6.55
N CYS A 51 4.57 0.76 -7.49
CA CYS A 51 5.53 0.59 -8.59
C CYS A 51 5.43 1.71 -9.65
N THR A 52 4.37 2.52 -9.63
CA THR A 52 4.14 3.60 -10.61
C THR A 52 3.44 4.79 -9.95
N GLN A 53 3.58 5.98 -10.55
CA GLN A 53 2.94 7.22 -10.11
C GLN A 53 1.44 7.32 -10.51
N VAL A 54 0.85 6.26 -11.05
CA VAL A 54 -0.52 6.27 -11.60
C VAL A 54 -1.58 6.67 -10.55
N SER A 55 -1.40 6.32 -9.27
CA SER A 55 -2.30 6.76 -8.20
C SER A 55 -2.28 8.27 -8.01
N PHE A 56 -1.09 8.88 -8.04
CA PHE A 56 -0.94 10.33 -7.99
C PHE A 56 -1.49 11.00 -9.25
N GLU A 57 -1.24 10.44 -10.43
CA GLU A 57 -1.75 11.00 -11.68
C GLU A 57 -3.30 11.00 -11.71
N ARG A 58 -3.93 9.89 -11.28
CA ARG A 58 -5.39 9.82 -11.14
C ARG A 58 -5.93 10.83 -10.13
N LEU A 59 -5.21 11.02 -9.01
CA LEU A 59 -5.55 12.04 -8.02
C LEU A 59 -5.42 13.45 -8.59
N TYR A 60 -4.32 13.72 -9.30
CA TYR A 60 -4.04 15.01 -9.92
C TYR A 60 -5.09 15.37 -10.96
N SER A 61 -5.45 14.45 -11.86
CA SER A 61 -6.52 14.67 -12.85
C SER A 61 -7.87 14.99 -12.19
N ALA A 62 -8.18 14.42 -11.03
CA ALA A 62 -9.43 14.70 -10.33
C ALA A 62 -9.46 16.10 -9.67
N ILE A 63 -8.29 16.63 -9.28
CA ILE A 63 -8.19 17.96 -8.66
C ILE A 63 -7.85 19.07 -9.65
N GLU A 64 -7.41 18.74 -10.87
CA GLU A 64 -7.06 19.71 -11.91
C GLU A 64 -8.20 20.71 -12.14
N TYR A 65 -9.45 20.24 -12.16
CA TYR A 65 -10.63 21.10 -12.27
C TYR A 65 -10.80 22.06 -11.08
N ILE A 66 -10.57 21.58 -9.86
CA ILE A 66 -10.65 22.37 -8.62
C ILE A 66 -9.53 23.43 -8.58
N GLN A 67 -8.38 23.13 -9.16
CA GLN A 67 -7.23 24.04 -9.24
C GLN A 67 -7.27 25.01 -10.42
N SER A 68 -8.09 24.73 -11.43
CA SER A 68 -8.30 25.61 -12.58
C SER A 68 -8.76 27.01 -12.13
N ASN A 69 -8.56 28.04 -12.96
CA ASN A 69 -8.88 29.45 -12.67
C ASN A 69 -10.39 29.68 -12.48
N GLN A 70 -10.92 29.18 -11.38
CA GLN A 70 -12.26 29.39 -10.87
C GLN A 70 -12.21 30.59 -9.92
N LEU A 71 -13.28 31.38 -9.88
CA LEU A 71 -13.40 32.54 -8.99
C LEU A 71 -13.22 32.18 -7.50
N ASN A 72 -13.40 30.90 -7.14
CA ASN A 72 -13.30 30.36 -5.78
C ASN A 72 -12.18 29.32 -5.65
N LYS A 73 -10.95 29.66 -6.05
CA LYS A 73 -9.81 28.75 -5.88
C LYS A 73 -9.58 28.46 -4.38
N PRO A 74 -9.61 27.19 -3.95
CA PRO A 74 -9.34 26.84 -2.56
C PRO A 74 -7.89 27.14 -2.18
N SER A 75 -7.67 27.50 -0.91
CA SER A 75 -6.32 27.59 -0.34
C SER A 75 -5.63 26.21 -0.35
N SER A 76 -4.30 26.19 -0.26
CA SER A 76 -3.52 24.95 -0.17
C SER A 76 -3.98 24.05 1.00
N ILE A 77 -4.28 24.65 2.15
CA ILE A 77 -4.78 23.95 3.34
C ILE A 77 -6.14 23.30 3.07
N ASN A 78 -7.05 24.01 2.40
CA ASN A 78 -8.36 23.45 2.08
C ASN A 78 -8.26 22.34 1.03
N LEU A 79 -7.34 22.46 0.06
CA LEU A 79 -7.05 21.40 -0.89
C LEU A 79 -6.53 20.14 -0.20
N GLU A 80 -5.59 20.29 0.73
CA GLU A 80 -5.06 19.16 1.51
C GLU A 80 -6.16 18.45 2.31
N ASN A 81 -7.03 19.21 2.99
CA ASN A 81 -8.17 18.64 3.72
C ASN A 81 -9.14 17.89 2.80
N ILE A 82 -9.44 18.45 1.62
CA ILE A 82 -10.30 17.78 0.63
C ILE A 82 -9.66 16.47 0.16
N LEU A 83 -8.36 16.48 -0.12
CA LEU A 83 -7.61 15.30 -0.54
C LEU A 83 -7.61 14.22 0.55
N LEU A 84 -7.33 14.58 1.81
CA LEU A 84 -7.35 13.65 2.93
C LEU A 84 -8.72 12.98 3.10
N VAL A 85 -9.80 13.75 3.05
CA VAL A 85 -11.16 13.23 3.16
C VAL A 85 -11.51 12.35 1.96
N ARG A 86 -11.14 12.74 0.74
CA ARG A 86 -11.42 11.97 -0.48
C ARG A 86 -10.73 10.62 -0.48
N GLU A 87 -9.43 10.58 -0.16
CA GLU A 87 -8.63 9.36 -0.27
C GLU A 87 -8.87 8.38 0.88
N ASN A 88 -9.40 8.84 2.02
CA ASN A 88 -9.71 7.99 3.18
C ASN A 88 -11.21 7.72 3.36
N GLY A 89 -12.06 8.39 2.58
CA GLY A 89 -13.52 8.25 2.68
C GLY A 89 -14.04 7.09 1.83
N ASN A 90 -14.90 6.26 2.43
CA ASN A 90 -15.65 5.26 1.68
C ASN A 90 -17.02 5.85 1.31
N PHE A 91 -17.07 6.60 0.21
CA PHE A 91 -18.31 7.26 -0.23
C PHE A 91 -19.18 6.29 -1.01
N THR A 92 -20.17 5.71 -0.34
CA THR A 92 -21.30 5.06 -1.01
C THR A 92 -22.24 6.16 -1.50
N TYR A 93 -22.27 6.38 -2.81
CA TYR A 93 -23.31 7.17 -3.44
C TYR A 93 -24.42 6.20 -3.84
N ASP A 94 -25.56 6.29 -3.16
CA ASP A 94 -26.81 5.63 -3.57
C ASP A 94 -27.37 6.26 -4.85
#